data_AF-A0A0C2GXI3-F1
#
_entry.id   AF-A0A0C2GXI3-F1
#
_cell.length_a   1.000
_cell.length_b   1.000
_cell.length_c   1.000
_cell.angle_alpha   90.00
_cell.angle_beta   90.00
_cell.angle_gamma   90.00
#
_symmetry.space_group_name_H-M   'P 1'
#
loop_
_entity.id
_entity.type
_entity.pdbx_description
1 polymer ?
#
loop_
_entity_poly.entity_id
_entity_poly.type
_entity_poly.pdbx_seq_one_letter_code
_entity_poly.pdbx_strand_id
1 'polypeptide(L)'
;MENVTSVRNLGHRIQMRVVPDPEFAPFKGIRIHQGDQPLILDGRHLNEAAEPQDYKIFVGSERCYVTLVDSRQLVCTGPTAQPEATDEHGNSIAGGLPLVSVTVGRLRTELGLIEYVDPIATLRLWVLVVTALTALCSVLVLLAFLWKKRRAERERDYRKIQMQMEHLESNVRKECKQAFAELQTTMETCGEEDYEGMDVAAFPEFLHRLLWEDNGWTHSTPLYASTLPVTLAQFDALLSNS
;
A
#
# COMPACT_ATOMS: atom_id res chain seq x y z
N MET A 1 12.12 -1.65 -98.52
CA MET A 1 12.61 -1.94 -97.15
C MET A 1 13.61 -0.85 -96.73
N GLU A 2 13.18 0.43 -96.63
CA GLU A 2 14.11 1.57 -96.54
C GLU A 2 14.23 2.20 -95.14
N ASN A 3 13.60 1.63 -94.11
CA ASN A 3 13.50 2.30 -92.80
C ASN A 3 14.42 1.72 -91.69
N VAL A 4 15.44 0.93 -92.05
CA VAL A 4 16.30 0.25 -91.05
C VAL A 4 17.58 1.04 -90.72
N THR A 5 17.89 2.09 -91.47
CA THR A 5 19.07 2.94 -91.27
C THR A 5 18.88 3.96 -90.14
N SER A 6 17.64 4.38 -89.87
CA SER A 6 17.25 5.26 -88.76
C SER A 6 17.63 4.68 -87.38
N VAL A 7 17.63 3.34 -87.24
CA VAL A 7 17.88 2.66 -85.96
C VAL A 7 19.38 2.48 -85.65
N ARG A 8 20.27 2.57 -86.64
CA ARG A 8 21.72 2.35 -86.47
C ARG A 8 22.41 3.45 -85.66
N ASN A 9 21.89 4.68 -85.71
CA ASN A 9 22.47 5.83 -85.00
C ASN A 9 21.96 6.00 -83.55
N LEU A 10 21.08 5.12 -83.06
CA LEU A 10 20.64 5.15 -81.65
C LEU A 10 21.64 4.50 -80.69
N GLY A 11 22.56 3.65 -81.18
CA GLY A 11 23.51 2.92 -80.33
C GLY A 11 24.48 3.81 -79.54
N HIS A 12 24.81 5.00 -80.04
CA HIS A 12 25.66 5.96 -79.32
C HIS A 12 24.87 6.89 -78.38
N ARG A 13 23.54 6.89 -78.44
CA ARG A 13 22.68 7.82 -77.68
C ARG A 13 22.00 7.18 -76.47
N ILE A 14 21.98 5.86 -76.38
CA ILE A 14 21.38 5.12 -75.27
C ILE A 14 22.50 4.48 -74.44
N GLN A 15 22.84 5.10 -73.31
CA GLN A 15 23.74 4.49 -72.33
C GLN A 15 22.91 3.63 -71.38
N MET A 16 22.92 2.32 -71.59
CA MET A 16 22.34 1.36 -70.64
C MET A 16 23.40 0.98 -69.61
N ARG A 17 23.10 1.18 -68.32
CA ARG A 17 23.95 0.76 -67.21
C ARG A 17 23.22 -0.32 -66.42
N VAL A 18 23.89 -1.45 -66.22
CA VAL A 18 23.40 -2.51 -65.34
C VAL A 18 23.83 -2.17 -63.91
N VAL A 19 22.88 -2.25 -62.98
CA VAL A 19 23.05 -2.00 -61.55
C VAL A 19 22.59 -3.24 -60.78
N PRO A 20 23.11 -3.47 -59.56
CA PRO A 20 22.64 -4.56 -58.70
C PRO A 20 21.17 -4.38 -58.31
N ASP A 21 20.51 -5.49 -58.00
CA ASP A 21 19.14 -5.49 -57.50
C ASP A 21 19.06 -4.85 -56.09
N PRO A 22 17.94 -4.20 -55.74
CA PRO A 22 17.76 -3.63 -54.41
C PRO A 22 17.65 -4.73 -53.35
N GLU A 23 18.47 -4.63 -52.30
CA GLU A 23 18.45 -5.57 -51.18
C GLU A 23 17.82 -4.93 -49.96
N PHE A 24 16.80 -5.56 -49.37
CA PHE A 24 16.17 -5.09 -48.15
C PHE A 24 16.65 -5.87 -46.92
N ALA A 25 16.82 -5.18 -45.80
CA ALA A 25 17.16 -5.81 -44.52
C ALA A 25 15.88 -6.25 -43.80
N PRO A 26 15.67 -7.56 -43.55
CA PRO A 26 14.53 -8.02 -42.78
C PRO A 26 14.60 -7.53 -41.34
N PHE A 27 13.44 -7.40 -40.70
CA PHE A 27 13.34 -6.96 -39.32
C PHE A 27 13.97 -7.98 -38.38
N LYS A 28 14.74 -7.49 -37.41
CA LYS A 28 15.32 -8.29 -36.33
C LYS A 28 14.26 -8.61 -35.27
N GLY A 29 13.22 -9.36 -35.66
CA GLY A 29 12.04 -9.65 -34.85
C GLY A 29 10.83 -8.81 -35.22
N ILE A 30 9.94 -8.54 -34.24
CA ILE A 30 8.73 -7.73 -34.44
C ILE A 30 9.11 -6.25 -34.39
N ARG A 31 8.81 -5.51 -35.45
CA ARG A 31 9.06 -4.07 -35.51
C ARG A 31 7.90 -3.31 -34.85
N ILE A 32 8.19 -2.50 -33.84
CA ILE A 32 7.19 -1.63 -33.21
C ILE A 32 7.11 -0.32 -33.99
N HIS A 33 5.90 0.09 -34.38
CA HIS A 33 5.65 1.29 -35.16
C HIS A 33 4.52 2.13 -34.56
N GLN A 34 4.64 3.45 -34.65
CA GLN A 34 3.57 4.38 -34.31
C GLN A 34 2.91 4.79 -35.62
N GLY A 35 1.62 4.49 -35.80
CA GLY A 35 0.95 4.68 -37.09
C GLY A 35 0.87 6.14 -37.57
N ASP A 36 1.10 7.12 -36.71
CA ASP A 36 1.18 8.55 -37.10
C ASP A 36 2.55 8.94 -37.70
N GLN A 37 3.56 8.08 -37.57
CA GLN A 37 4.90 8.33 -38.08
C GLN A 37 5.14 7.58 -39.40
N PRO A 38 6.01 8.09 -40.28
CA PRO A 38 6.38 7.36 -41.48
C PRO A 38 7.22 6.11 -41.14
N LEU A 39 6.98 5.02 -41.85
CA LEU A 39 7.71 3.76 -41.72
C LEU A 39 9.02 3.83 -42.51
N ILE A 40 10.13 3.53 -41.85
CA ILE A 40 11.47 3.54 -42.43
C ILE A 40 11.95 2.10 -42.60
N LEU A 41 12.33 1.75 -43.83
CA LEU A 41 12.84 0.45 -44.23
C LEU A 41 14.31 0.59 -44.64
N ASP A 42 15.18 -0.25 -44.06
CA ASP A 42 16.61 -0.24 -44.35
C ASP A 42 16.95 -1.22 -45.48
N GLY A 43 17.90 -0.84 -46.34
CA GLY A 43 18.33 -1.65 -47.48
C GLY A 43 19.63 -1.16 -48.13
N ARG A 44 19.89 -1.64 -49.34
CA ARG A 44 21.03 -1.27 -50.20
C ARG A 44 20.58 -1.19 -51.66
N HIS A 45 21.19 -0.28 -52.42
CA HIS A 45 20.97 -0.09 -53.85
C HIS A 45 19.51 0.25 -54.21
N LEU A 46 18.76 0.90 -53.31
CA LEU A 46 17.34 1.18 -53.54
C LEU A 46 17.16 2.24 -54.66
N ASN A 47 17.87 3.36 -54.59
CA ASN A 47 17.73 4.45 -55.57
C ASN A 47 18.61 4.29 -56.85
N GLU A 48 19.07 3.08 -57.19
CA GLU A 48 19.96 2.89 -58.36
C GLU A 48 19.20 2.59 -59.66
N ALA A 49 18.10 1.85 -59.58
CA ALA A 49 17.37 1.34 -60.75
C ALA A 49 15.85 1.59 -60.72
N ALA A 50 15.32 2.07 -59.60
CA ALA A 50 13.88 2.19 -59.37
C ALA A 50 13.53 3.55 -58.78
N GLU A 51 12.41 4.11 -59.22
CA GLU A 51 11.86 5.34 -58.67
C GLU A 51 10.85 5.03 -57.55
N PRO A 52 10.50 6.01 -56.69
CA PRO A 52 9.53 5.80 -55.61
C PRO A 52 8.20 5.17 -56.05
N GLN A 53 7.76 5.42 -57.29
CA GLN A 53 6.53 4.88 -57.88
C GLN A 53 6.60 3.39 -58.27
N ASP A 54 7.80 2.83 -58.43
CA ASP A 54 8.00 1.42 -58.79
C ASP A 54 7.90 0.48 -57.58
N TYR A 55 7.97 1.04 -56.37
CA TYR A 55 7.87 0.32 -55.11
C TYR A 55 6.42 0.08 -54.72
N LYS A 56 6.05 -1.19 -54.54
CA LYS A 56 4.76 -1.61 -53.99
C LYS A 56 4.99 -2.24 -52.63
N ILE A 57 4.65 -1.51 -51.57
CA ILE A 57 4.84 -1.95 -50.19
C ILE A 57 3.48 -2.24 -49.59
N PHE A 58 3.35 -3.39 -48.96
CA PHE A 58 2.14 -3.82 -48.27
C PHE A 58 2.42 -4.04 -46.80
N VAL A 59 1.49 -3.59 -45.96
CA VAL A 59 1.43 -3.89 -44.53
C VAL A 59 0.14 -4.67 -44.33
N GLY A 60 0.28 -6.00 -44.33
CA GLY A 60 -0.82 -6.93 -44.49
C GLY A 60 -1.60 -6.69 -45.77
N SER A 61 -2.92 -6.43 -45.67
CA SER A 61 -3.77 -6.17 -46.83
C SER A 61 -3.72 -4.72 -47.34
N GLU A 62 -3.13 -3.80 -46.57
CA GLU A 62 -3.11 -2.37 -46.89
C GLU A 62 -1.80 -1.93 -47.53
N ARG A 63 -1.84 -0.90 -48.39
CA ARG A 63 -0.66 -0.38 -49.11
C ARG A 63 0.00 0.76 -48.35
N CYS A 64 1.34 0.75 -48.31
CA CYS A 64 2.16 1.85 -47.82
C CYS A 64 2.69 2.66 -49.02
N TYR A 65 2.40 3.96 -49.06
CA TYR A 65 2.85 4.81 -50.16
C TYR A 65 4.25 5.33 -49.90
N VAL A 66 5.15 5.14 -50.86
CA VAL A 66 6.54 5.58 -50.73
C VAL A 66 6.62 7.09 -50.89
N THR A 67 7.25 7.75 -49.91
CA THR A 67 7.43 9.20 -49.90
C THR A 67 8.85 9.59 -50.30
N LEU A 68 9.84 8.82 -49.86
CA LEU A 68 11.24 9.07 -50.14
C LEU A 68 11.99 7.76 -50.34
N VAL A 69 12.84 7.71 -51.36
CA VAL A 69 13.78 6.62 -51.61
C VAL A 69 15.19 7.19 -51.62
N ASP A 70 16.03 6.69 -50.73
CA ASP A 70 17.47 6.94 -50.69
C ASP A 70 18.22 5.62 -50.96
N SER A 71 19.52 5.68 -51.25
CA SER A 71 20.33 4.51 -51.59
C SER A 71 20.30 3.38 -50.54
N ARG A 72 20.13 3.75 -49.25
CA ARG A 72 20.12 2.81 -48.12
C ARG A 72 18.81 2.76 -47.33
N GLN A 73 17.91 3.69 -47.55
CA GLN A 73 16.69 3.82 -46.75
C GLN A 73 15.52 4.19 -47.63
N LEU A 74 14.37 3.61 -47.33
CA LEU A 74 13.10 3.94 -47.97
C LEU A 74 12.10 4.33 -46.90
N VAL A 75 11.40 5.43 -47.13
CA VAL A 75 10.39 5.96 -46.22
C VAL A 75 9.02 5.84 -46.87
N CYS A 76 8.09 5.17 -46.19
CA CYS A 76 6.72 5.02 -46.67
C CYS A 76 5.71 5.45 -45.58
N THR A 77 4.58 5.99 -45.99
CA THR A 77 3.47 6.36 -45.10
C THR A 77 2.31 5.41 -45.35
N GLY A 78 1.94 4.67 -44.31
CA GLY A 78 0.90 3.64 -44.35
C GLY A 78 -0.30 4.02 -43.46
N PRO A 79 -1.16 3.04 -43.12
CA PRO A 79 -2.29 3.29 -42.25
C PRO A 79 -1.91 3.66 -40.83
N THR A 80 -2.69 4.54 -40.22
CA THR A 80 -2.48 4.99 -38.83
C THR A 80 -2.90 3.96 -37.79
N ALA A 81 -3.77 3.02 -38.16
CA ALA A 81 -4.24 1.94 -37.30
C ALA A 81 -3.71 0.59 -37.80
N GLN A 82 -3.58 -0.38 -36.90
CA GLN A 82 -3.12 -1.73 -37.25
C GLN A 82 -4.12 -2.40 -38.21
N PRO A 83 -3.70 -2.77 -39.44
CA PRO A 83 -4.54 -3.57 -40.32
C PRO A 83 -4.64 -5.01 -39.84
N GLU A 84 -5.53 -5.79 -40.45
CA GLU A 84 -5.72 -7.20 -40.11
C GLU A 84 -4.41 -8.01 -40.25
N ALA A 85 -4.27 -9.06 -39.42
CA ALA A 85 -3.10 -9.94 -39.36
C ALA A 85 -2.98 -10.86 -40.58
N THR A 86 -2.71 -10.26 -41.73
CA THR A 86 -2.89 -10.82 -43.05
C THR A 86 -1.63 -10.60 -43.89
N ASP A 87 -1.45 -11.33 -45.01
CA ASP A 87 -0.44 -11.08 -46.05
C ASP A 87 -0.98 -10.13 -47.14
N GLU A 88 -0.14 -9.70 -48.08
CA GLU A 88 -0.49 -8.89 -49.26
C GLU A 88 -1.66 -9.47 -50.09
N HIS A 89 -1.88 -10.79 -50.01
CA HIS A 89 -2.93 -11.52 -50.71
C HIS A 89 -4.24 -11.71 -49.92
N GLY A 90 -4.33 -11.23 -48.68
CA GLY A 90 -5.53 -11.46 -47.87
C GLY A 90 -5.50 -12.78 -47.06
N ASN A 91 -4.38 -13.50 -47.04
CA ASN A 91 -4.25 -14.75 -46.28
C ASN A 91 -3.88 -14.48 -44.83
N SER A 92 -4.57 -15.12 -43.87
CA SER A 92 -4.28 -14.95 -42.45
C SER A 92 -2.94 -15.56 -42.06
N ILE A 93 -2.17 -14.84 -41.24
CA ILE A 93 -0.83 -15.25 -40.81
C ILE A 93 -0.89 -15.74 -39.36
N ALA A 94 -0.22 -16.88 -39.11
CA ALA A 94 -0.03 -17.41 -37.76
C ALA A 94 0.92 -16.48 -36.98
N GLY A 95 0.36 -15.53 -36.23
CA GLY A 95 1.13 -14.54 -35.49
C GLY A 95 0.33 -13.33 -35.01
N GLY A 96 -0.90 -13.13 -35.49
CA GLY A 96 -1.77 -12.04 -35.04
C GLY A 96 -1.27 -10.64 -35.38
N LEU A 97 -0.22 -10.55 -36.22
CA LEU A 97 0.46 -9.33 -36.64
C LEU A 97 0.50 -9.28 -38.17
N PRO A 98 0.31 -8.11 -38.81
CA PRO A 98 0.44 -7.97 -40.26
C PRO A 98 1.90 -8.17 -40.70
N LEU A 99 2.07 -8.80 -41.88
CA LEU A 99 3.37 -8.96 -42.51
C LEU A 99 3.66 -7.78 -43.42
N VAL A 100 4.88 -7.26 -43.37
CA VAL A 100 5.36 -6.23 -44.29
C VAL A 100 6.07 -6.91 -45.46
N SER A 101 5.58 -6.67 -46.67
CA SER A 101 6.19 -7.15 -47.91
C SER A 101 6.48 -5.99 -48.86
N VAL A 102 7.55 -6.14 -49.63
CA VAL A 102 7.96 -5.16 -50.64
C VAL A 102 8.09 -5.87 -51.97
N THR A 103 7.47 -5.29 -53.00
CA THR A 103 7.56 -5.77 -54.38
C THR A 103 8.07 -4.65 -55.27
N VAL A 104 9.14 -4.93 -56.02
CA VAL A 104 9.76 -4.01 -56.99
C VAL A 104 9.97 -4.76 -58.29
N GLY A 105 9.26 -4.37 -59.35
CA GLY A 105 9.29 -5.09 -60.62
C GLY A 105 8.90 -6.57 -60.47
N ARG A 106 9.88 -7.48 -60.49
CA ARG A 106 9.70 -8.93 -60.29
C ARG A 106 10.30 -9.46 -58.98
N LEU A 107 10.94 -8.59 -58.20
CA LEU A 107 11.54 -8.93 -56.92
C LEU A 107 10.49 -8.75 -55.82
N ARG A 108 10.18 -9.83 -55.08
CA ARG A 108 9.35 -9.79 -53.88
C ARG A 108 10.22 -10.15 -52.67
N THR A 109 10.15 -9.34 -51.62
CA THR A 109 10.89 -9.54 -50.38
C THR A 109 9.98 -9.32 -49.18
N GLU A 110 9.98 -10.28 -48.26
CA GLU A 110 9.26 -10.20 -47.00
C GLU A 110 10.19 -9.65 -45.91
N LEU A 111 9.77 -8.57 -45.26
CA LEU A 111 10.58 -7.90 -44.24
C LEU A 111 10.33 -8.45 -42.84
N GLY A 112 9.12 -8.93 -42.57
CA GLY A 112 8.72 -9.49 -41.29
C GLY A 112 7.49 -8.81 -40.69
N LEU A 113 7.24 -9.10 -39.40
CA LEU A 113 6.02 -8.70 -38.69
C LEU A 113 6.17 -7.29 -38.08
N ILE A 114 5.08 -6.53 -38.09
CA ILE A 114 5.00 -5.19 -37.52
C ILE A 114 3.85 -5.07 -36.51
N GLU A 115 4.12 -4.41 -35.38
CA GLU A 115 3.15 -4.13 -34.32
C GLU A 115 2.91 -2.62 -34.23
N TYR A 116 1.64 -2.21 -34.24
CA TYR A 116 1.27 -0.81 -34.10
C TYR A 116 1.00 -0.49 -32.63
N VAL A 117 1.60 0.59 -32.15
CA VAL A 117 1.29 1.12 -30.82
C VAL A 117 0.06 2.01 -30.96
N ASP A 118 -1.08 1.55 -30.43
CA ASP A 118 -2.29 2.36 -30.38
C ASP A 118 -2.18 3.43 -29.29
N PRO A 119 -2.00 4.72 -29.63
CA PRO A 119 -1.97 5.79 -28.64
C PRO A 119 -3.32 5.89 -27.92
N ILE A 120 -4.42 5.54 -28.60
CA ILE A 120 -5.77 5.57 -28.03
C ILE A 120 -5.92 4.50 -26.96
N ALA A 121 -5.42 3.28 -27.18
CA ALA A 121 -5.50 2.20 -26.20
C ALA A 121 -4.68 2.53 -24.95
N THR A 122 -3.47 3.04 -25.13
CA THR A 122 -2.62 3.47 -24.01
C THR A 122 -3.25 4.64 -23.26
N LEU A 123 -3.77 5.66 -23.94
CA LEU A 123 -4.48 6.79 -23.31
C LEU A 123 -5.71 6.32 -22.52
N ARG A 124 -6.53 5.42 -23.08
CA ARG A 124 -7.68 4.85 -22.35
C ARG A 124 -7.23 4.15 -21.07
N LEU A 125 -6.15 3.38 -21.13
CA LEU A 125 -5.59 2.70 -19.97
C LEU A 125 -5.10 3.71 -18.92
N TRP A 126 -4.41 4.77 -19.33
CA TRP A 126 -3.98 5.85 -18.44
C TRP A 126 -5.16 6.56 -17.77
N VAL A 127 -6.22 6.87 -18.53
CA VAL A 127 -7.44 7.48 -17.98
C VAL A 127 -8.10 6.56 -16.95
N LEU A 128 -8.16 5.24 -17.20
CA LEU A 128 -8.67 4.26 -16.23
C LEU A 128 -7.82 4.20 -14.95
N VAL A 129 -6.50 4.23 -15.07
CA VAL A 129 -5.60 4.21 -13.91
C VAL A 129 -5.76 5.48 -13.07
N VAL A 130 -5.79 6.65 -13.71
CA VAL A 130 -5.95 7.94 -13.01
C VAL A 130 -7.32 8.03 -12.32
N THR A 131 -8.39 7.65 -13.02
CA THR A 131 -9.74 7.64 -12.45
C THR A 131 -9.85 6.67 -11.26
N ALA A 132 -9.27 5.47 -11.35
CA ALA A 132 -9.24 4.52 -10.24
C ALA A 132 -8.48 5.05 -9.01
N LEU A 133 -7.30 5.65 -9.21
CA LEU A 133 -6.50 6.24 -8.14
C LEU A 133 -7.24 7.40 -7.46
N THR A 134 -7.84 8.31 -8.24
CA THR A 134 -8.60 9.43 -7.68
C THR A 134 -9.82 8.96 -6.88
N ALA A 135 -10.53 7.93 -7.35
CA ALA A 135 -11.64 7.33 -6.62
C ALA A 135 -11.17 6.73 -5.29
N LEU A 136 -10.09 5.95 -5.29
CA LEU A 136 -9.52 5.37 -4.07
C LEU A 136 -9.10 6.43 -3.06
N CYS A 137 -8.39 7.47 -3.51
CA CYS A 137 -7.99 8.59 -2.65
C CYS A 137 -9.20 9.30 -2.06
N SER A 138 -10.26 9.54 -2.85
CA SER A 138 -11.47 10.21 -2.38
C SER A 138 -12.16 9.41 -1.25
N VAL A 139 -12.24 8.08 -1.38
CA VAL A 139 -12.79 7.19 -0.36
C VAL A 139 -11.95 7.23 0.92
N LEU A 140 -10.63 7.19 0.82
CA LEU A 140 -9.73 7.27 1.98
C LEU A 140 -9.89 8.61 2.72
N VAL A 141 -10.00 9.72 2.00
CA VAL A 141 -10.22 11.05 2.60
C VAL A 141 -11.57 11.11 3.31
N LEU A 142 -12.64 10.60 2.70
CA LEU A 142 -13.96 10.51 3.34
C LEU A 142 -13.91 9.65 4.61
N LEU A 143 -13.23 8.50 4.55
CA LEU A 143 -13.09 7.61 5.69
C LEU A 143 -12.28 8.26 6.83
N ALA A 144 -11.19 8.96 6.50
CA ALA A 144 -10.41 9.72 7.46
C ALA A 144 -11.23 10.86 8.09
N PHE A 145 -12.05 11.56 7.30
CA PHE A 145 -12.95 12.59 7.81
C PHE A 145 -14.00 12.02 8.77
N LEU A 146 -14.66 10.91 8.40
CA LEU A 146 -15.61 10.21 9.25
C LEU A 146 -14.94 9.68 10.52
N TRP A 147 -13.72 9.16 10.42
CA TRP A 147 -12.96 8.67 11.56
C TRP A 147 -12.57 9.82 12.50
N LYS A 148 -12.10 10.95 11.97
CA LYS A 148 -11.81 12.16 12.76
C LYS A 148 -13.07 12.68 13.46
N LYS A 149 -14.21 12.72 12.76
CA LYS A 149 -15.50 13.13 13.35
C LYS A 149 -15.91 12.19 14.48
N ARG A 150 -15.90 10.87 14.25
CA ARG A 150 -16.21 9.85 15.27
C ARG A 150 -15.25 9.90 16.45
N ARG A 151 -13.96 10.12 16.18
CA ARG A 151 -12.95 10.26 17.24
C ARG A 151 -13.23 11.49 18.11
N ALA A 152 -13.57 12.62 17.50
CA ALA A 152 -13.95 13.82 18.23
C ALA A 152 -15.24 13.62 19.06
N GLU A 153 -16.21 12.86 18.57
CA GLU A 153 -17.41 12.49 19.35
C GLU A 153 -17.04 11.65 20.58
N ARG A 154 -16.22 10.60 20.41
CA ARG A 154 -15.76 9.78 21.55
C ARG A 154 -14.99 10.60 22.57
N GLU A 155 -14.07 11.47 22.12
CA GLU A 155 -13.30 12.34 23.01
C GLU A 155 -14.21 13.28 23.83
N ARG A 156 -15.34 13.73 23.27
CA ARG A 156 -16.34 14.52 24.02
C ARG A 156 -17.03 13.68 25.10
N ASP A 157 -17.39 12.44 24.80
CA ASP A 157 -18.08 11.57 25.77
C ASP A 157 -17.16 11.16 26.92
N TYR A 158 -15.89 10.85 26.64
CA TYR A 158 -14.89 10.62 27.68
C TYR A 158 -14.73 11.82 28.62
N ARG A 159 -14.68 13.05 28.07
CA ARG A 159 -14.61 14.27 28.89
C ARG A 159 -15.81 14.46 29.81
N LYS A 160 -17.03 14.10 29.36
CA LYS A 160 -18.23 14.15 30.21
C LYS A 160 -18.13 13.19 31.39
N ILE A 161 -17.69 11.96 31.15
CA ILE A 161 -17.54 10.93 32.19
C ILE A 161 -16.51 11.39 33.24
N GLN A 162 -15.38 11.96 32.79
CA GLN A 162 -14.37 12.48 33.70
C GLN A 162 -14.91 13.62 34.58
N MET A 163 -15.66 14.57 33.99
CA MET A 163 -16.30 15.64 34.77
C MET A 163 -17.30 15.09 35.80
N GLN A 164 -18.06 14.05 35.45
CA GLN A 164 -18.98 13.40 36.40
C GLN A 164 -18.23 12.74 37.56
N MET A 165 -17.11 12.10 37.27
CA MET A 165 -16.25 11.49 38.30
C MET A 165 -15.71 12.55 39.26
N GLU A 166 -15.18 13.67 38.75
CA GLU A 166 -14.65 14.78 39.57
C GLU A 166 -15.75 15.42 40.44
N HIS A 167 -16.95 15.58 39.89
CA HIS A 167 -18.10 16.09 40.64
C HIS A 167 -18.50 15.13 41.77
N LEU A 168 -18.58 13.83 41.47
CA LEU A 168 -18.90 12.80 42.44
C LEU A 168 -17.83 12.75 43.55
N GLU A 169 -16.55 12.80 43.19
CA GLU A 169 -15.45 12.83 44.16
C GLU A 169 -15.54 14.06 45.08
N SER A 170 -15.80 15.24 44.52
CA SER A 170 -15.95 16.46 45.31
C SER A 170 -17.15 16.39 46.26
N ASN A 171 -18.26 15.78 45.85
CA ASN A 171 -19.44 15.65 46.71
C ASN A 171 -19.18 14.67 47.84
N VAL A 172 -18.65 13.47 47.55
CA VAL A 172 -18.27 12.49 48.59
C VAL A 172 -17.28 13.09 49.58
N ARG A 173 -16.29 13.85 49.11
CA ARG A 173 -15.34 14.54 50.00
C ARG A 173 -16.02 15.54 50.94
N LYS A 174 -17.07 16.24 50.48
CA LYS A 174 -17.84 17.17 51.32
C LYS A 174 -18.70 16.42 52.33
N GLU A 175 -19.42 15.39 51.89
CA GLU A 175 -20.21 14.53 52.76
C GLU A 175 -19.36 13.91 53.88
N CYS A 176 -18.18 13.38 53.56
CA CYS A 176 -17.26 12.85 54.58
C CYS A 176 -16.76 13.94 55.55
N LYS A 177 -16.45 15.15 55.06
CA LYS A 177 -16.05 16.25 55.94
C LYS A 177 -17.17 16.69 56.87
N GLN A 178 -18.40 16.71 56.37
CA GLN A 178 -19.58 17.04 57.17
C GLN A 178 -19.85 15.94 58.20
N ALA A 179 -19.89 14.67 57.79
CA ALA A 179 -20.07 13.54 58.70
C ALA A 179 -18.99 13.49 59.78
N PHE A 180 -17.74 13.81 59.43
CA PHE A 180 -16.66 13.90 60.40
C PHE A 180 -16.86 15.05 61.40
N ALA A 181 -17.30 16.23 60.93
CA ALA A 181 -17.60 17.36 61.79
C ALA A 181 -18.79 17.05 62.72
N GLU A 182 -19.86 16.44 62.21
CA GLU A 182 -21.03 16.01 62.99
C GLU A 182 -20.64 15.00 64.08
N LEU A 183 -19.80 14.01 63.74
CA LEU A 183 -19.26 13.05 64.70
C LEU A 183 -18.43 13.74 65.79
N GLN A 184 -17.53 14.66 65.42
CA GLN A 184 -16.74 15.41 66.40
C GLN A 184 -17.60 16.22 67.35
N THR A 185 -18.60 16.96 66.83
CA THR A 185 -19.51 17.72 67.69
C THR A 185 -20.34 16.81 68.60
N THR A 186 -20.78 15.65 68.10
CA THR A 186 -21.54 14.69 68.93
C THR A 186 -20.68 14.10 70.04
N MET A 187 -19.41 13.77 69.74
CA MET A 187 -18.46 13.26 70.74
C MET A 187 -18.09 14.32 71.78
N GLU A 188 -17.89 15.58 71.38
CA GLU A 188 -17.60 16.68 72.31
C GLU A 188 -18.80 16.96 73.22
N THR A 189 -20.04 16.97 72.70
CA THR A 189 -21.24 17.21 73.50
C THR A 189 -21.55 16.08 74.47
N CYS A 190 -21.36 14.82 74.07
CA CYS A 190 -21.52 13.67 74.97
C CYS A 190 -20.37 13.54 75.97
N GLY A 191 -19.17 13.99 75.62
CA GLY A 191 -18.05 14.03 76.56
C GLY A 191 -18.34 14.98 77.71
N GLU A 192 -18.81 16.20 77.43
CA GLU A 192 -19.02 17.23 78.45
C GLU A 192 -20.07 16.89 79.51
N GLU A 193 -21.07 16.06 79.20
CA GLU A 193 -22.12 15.67 80.15
C GLU A 193 -21.74 14.46 81.04
N ASP A 194 -20.74 13.64 80.66
CA ASP A 194 -20.29 12.46 81.42
C ASP A 194 -18.74 12.31 81.46
N TYR A 195 -18.00 13.40 81.68
CA TYR A 195 -16.57 13.32 82.05
C TYR A 195 -16.38 12.90 83.53
N GLU A 196 -17.04 11.84 83.99
CA GLU A 196 -16.48 11.04 85.08
C GLU A 196 -15.43 10.12 84.48
N GLY A 197 -14.17 10.57 84.52
CA GLY A 197 -12.93 9.81 84.33
C GLY A 197 -12.99 8.63 83.35
N MET A 198 -12.37 8.81 82.17
CA MET A 198 -12.02 7.70 81.29
C MET A 198 -11.53 6.49 82.13
N ASP A 199 -12.32 5.41 82.17
CA ASP A 199 -12.07 4.25 83.03
C ASP A 199 -10.93 3.42 82.44
N VAL A 200 -9.71 3.96 82.59
CA VAL A 200 -8.48 3.31 82.18
C VAL A 200 -8.26 2.19 83.18
N ALA A 201 -8.53 0.95 82.75
CA ALA A 201 -8.26 -0.23 83.55
C ALA A 201 -6.82 -0.19 84.09
N ALA A 202 -6.65 -0.52 85.38
CA ALA A 202 -5.34 -0.55 86.00
C ALA A 202 -4.40 -1.49 85.20
N PHE A 203 -3.13 -1.10 85.08
CA PHE A 203 -2.13 -1.81 84.26
C PHE A 203 -2.14 -3.36 84.38
N PRO A 204 -2.32 -3.97 85.58
CA PRO A 204 -2.37 -5.43 85.69
C PRO A 204 -3.59 -6.05 85.00
N GLU A 205 -4.75 -5.39 85.09
CA GLU A 205 -5.99 -5.87 84.51
C GLU A 205 -5.99 -5.66 82.99
N PHE A 206 -5.44 -4.54 82.51
CA PHE A 206 -5.15 -4.32 81.10
C PHE A 206 -4.21 -5.39 80.53
N LEU A 207 -3.10 -5.67 81.21
CA LEU A 207 -2.15 -6.70 80.80
C LEU A 207 -2.77 -8.09 80.78
N HIS A 208 -3.59 -8.44 81.78
CA HIS A 208 -4.24 -9.74 81.83
C HIS A 208 -5.24 -9.91 80.66
N ARG A 209 -6.04 -8.88 80.37
CA ARG A 209 -6.94 -8.90 79.21
C ARG A 209 -6.18 -8.96 77.88
N LEU A 210 -5.02 -8.30 77.79
CA LEU A 210 -4.18 -8.29 76.58
C LEU A 210 -3.43 -9.62 76.36
N LEU A 211 -2.95 -10.25 77.43
CA LEU A 211 -2.13 -11.47 77.35
C LEU A 211 -2.97 -12.76 77.33
N TRP A 212 -4.15 -12.75 77.96
CA TRP A 212 -5.06 -13.90 78.06
C TRP A 212 -6.48 -13.49 77.69
N GLU A 213 -6.68 -13.16 76.43
CA GLU A 213 -7.95 -12.64 75.90
C GLU A 213 -9.06 -13.72 75.82
N ASP A 214 -8.72 -15.02 75.86
CA ASP A 214 -9.67 -16.12 75.58
C ASP A 214 -10.05 -17.04 76.76
N ASN A 215 -9.52 -16.83 77.97
CA ASN A 215 -9.83 -17.72 79.11
C ASN A 215 -10.75 -17.05 80.14
N GLY A 216 -12.07 -17.20 79.94
CA GLY A 216 -13.05 -17.00 81.00
C GLY A 216 -12.67 -17.82 82.24
N TRP A 217 -12.73 -17.19 83.42
CA TRP A 217 -12.34 -17.78 84.70
C TRP A 217 -12.86 -19.21 84.90
N THR A 218 -11.98 -20.21 84.77
CA THR A 218 -12.06 -21.41 85.60
C THR A 218 -11.21 -21.15 86.84
N HIS A 219 -11.86 -20.77 87.94
CA HIS A 219 -11.23 -20.88 89.27
C HIS A 219 -11.03 -22.38 89.58
N SER A 220 -9.94 -22.95 89.08
CA SER A 220 -9.37 -24.18 89.61
C SER A 220 -8.06 -23.82 90.28
N THR A 221 -8.13 -23.58 91.60
CA THR A 221 -6.95 -23.60 92.46
C THR A 221 -6.27 -24.97 92.33
N PRO A 222 -4.99 -25.07 91.93
CA PRO A 222 -4.30 -26.35 91.96
C PRO A 222 -4.09 -26.78 93.42
N LEU A 223 -4.69 -27.92 93.78
CA LEU A 223 -4.45 -28.62 95.03
C LEU A 223 -3.10 -29.34 94.96
N TYR A 224 -2.32 -29.22 96.04
CA TYR A 224 -1.00 -29.80 96.33
C TYR A 224 0.23 -29.15 95.65
N ALA A 225 1.09 -28.53 96.46
CA ALA A 225 2.37 -29.13 96.86
C ALA A 225 3.20 -28.14 97.70
N SER A 226 3.54 -28.53 98.93
CA SER A 226 4.31 -27.78 99.92
C SER A 226 5.79 -27.51 99.56
N THR A 227 6.17 -27.67 98.29
CA THR A 227 7.55 -27.48 97.78
C THR A 227 7.69 -26.33 96.79
N LEU A 228 6.59 -25.64 96.47
CA LEU A 228 6.54 -24.57 95.45
C LEU A 228 7.50 -23.39 95.66
N PRO A 229 7.76 -22.82 96.87
CA PRO A 229 8.57 -21.60 96.95
C PRO A 229 10.04 -21.83 96.55
N VAL A 230 10.57 -23.04 96.76
CA VAL A 230 11.97 -23.36 96.42
C VAL A 230 12.10 -23.62 94.92
N THR A 231 11.17 -24.34 94.31
CA THR A 231 11.22 -24.65 92.88
C THR A 231 10.89 -23.45 92.01
N LEU A 232 9.98 -22.55 92.43
CA LEU A 232 9.72 -21.29 91.74
C LEU A 232 10.92 -20.35 91.79
N ALA A 233 11.56 -20.21 92.96
CA ALA A 233 12.77 -19.38 93.08
C ALA A 233 13.93 -19.91 92.22
N GLN A 234 14.05 -21.23 92.09
CA GLN A 234 15.06 -21.85 91.24
C GLN A 234 14.76 -21.67 89.75
N PHE A 235 13.48 -21.66 89.35
CA PHE A 235 13.06 -21.38 87.99
C PHE A 235 13.25 -19.90 87.63
N ASP A 236 12.95 -19.00 88.56
CA ASP A 236 13.17 -17.55 88.41
C ASP A 236 14.67 -17.21 88.32
N ALA A 237 15.52 -17.92 89.07
CA ALA A 237 16.98 -17.83 88.94
C ALA A 237 17.52 -18.35 87.60
N LEU A 238 16.80 -19.26 86.93
CA LEU A 238 17.18 -19.73 85.59
C LEU A 238 16.70 -18.77 84.49
N LEU A 239 15.53 -18.16 84.67
CA LEU A 239 14.98 -17.16 83.75
C LEU A 239 15.73 -15.82 83.82
N SER A 240 16.29 -15.46 84.98
CA SER A 240 17.07 -14.22 85.16
C SER A 240 18.55 -14.34 84.79
N ASN A 241 19.04 -15.53 84.48
CA ASN A 241 20.46 -15.78 84.19
C ASN A 241 20.73 -16.24 82.74
N SER A 242 19.85 -15.85 81.81
CA SER A 242 20.10 -15.89 80.36
C SER A 242 20.43 -14.52 79.80
#